data_AF-A0A7I8WDV9-F1
#
_entry.id   AF-A0A7I8WDV9-F1
#
_cell.length_a   1.000
_cell.length_b   1.000
_cell.length_c   1.000
_cell.angle_alpha   90.00
_cell.angle_beta   90.00
_cell.angle_gamma   90.00
#
_symmetry.space_group_name_H-M   'P 1'
#
loop_
_entity.id
_entity.type
_entity.pdbx_description
1 polymer ?
#
loop_
_entity_poly.entity_id
_entity_poly.type
_entity_poly.pdbx_seq_one_letter_code
_entity_poly.pdbx_strand_id
1 'polypeptide(L)'
;MSHCSFAVEFNGVCICGRCSPDSLGKHYLKHPVTVGCMEITDIPDCNEYTLKLAEGEYISVCKECSNGKIVSKDGQSCLSCGQCDNGIHKLNSEGDICECTCLNKDVLNPNSNGCLDCSLAQIPECKTFEFFDGGCLCVECLPPYERTSYIQCINCQNEITCTGGTAVLNSGNECECTCSNNTLLNSNSNGCVICSLDQIPNCKIFKLVNDVCTCSECLANYQPQGKTQCIINTNGGGEAIANCKEYNSPTGSTTASECIECNSGWALEPASPSSASKCHQCQTGCKSCTLDVTSSPSTVNKCTECSSRYALNNAGTCIQCPYNCGECRVDPENQNNAICLSLGCSSGALKDSDFSCDSCSIANCEICVQQIIGIFKCLKCNRGYYKDNSGNCLACVANCPVCLNDQYCISDGCKECFIRHRTEGTCLPCPGDGVARYSYQTPSSNVLIPQICKIGYRINKSTNPGFCERCDPNCKKCSVNGIAKCDDQQCNSGYFYDPIE
;
A
#
# COMPACT_ATOMS: atom_id res chain seq x y z
N MET A 1 27.16 -39.17 -36.99
CA MET A 1 26.06 -39.46 -36.06
C MET A 1 26.38 -40.69 -35.20
N SER A 2 27.56 -40.74 -34.56
CA SER A 2 27.75 -41.67 -33.46
C SER A 2 26.83 -41.22 -32.32
N HIS A 3 26.22 -42.14 -31.58
CA HIS A 3 25.33 -41.88 -30.43
C HIS A 3 23.89 -41.45 -30.73
N CYS A 4 23.46 -41.43 -32.00
CA CYS A 4 22.05 -41.25 -32.36
C CYS A 4 21.33 -42.60 -32.47
N SER A 5 20.40 -42.90 -31.56
CA SER A 5 19.65 -44.16 -31.57
C SER A 5 18.44 -44.15 -32.49
N PHE A 6 17.94 -42.97 -32.86
CA PHE A 6 16.81 -42.81 -33.76
C PHE A 6 16.94 -41.48 -34.50
N ALA A 7 16.82 -41.47 -35.83
CA ALA A 7 16.85 -40.25 -36.64
C ALA A 7 15.46 -39.97 -37.24
N VAL A 8 15.09 -38.69 -37.32
CA VAL A 8 13.83 -38.20 -37.91
C VAL A 8 14.18 -37.19 -38.98
N GLU A 9 13.59 -37.31 -40.17
CA GLU A 9 13.73 -36.31 -41.22
C GLU A 9 12.85 -35.09 -40.89
N PHE A 10 13.46 -33.90 -40.90
CA PHE A 10 12.75 -32.63 -40.74
C PHE A 10 13.31 -31.63 -41.75
N ASN A 11 12.46 -31.12 -42.65
CA ASN A 11 12.84 -30.22 -43.75
C ASN A 11 14.00 -30.75 -44.63
N GLY A 12 14.00 -32.04 -44.94
CA GLY A 12 15.03 -32.66 -45.80
C GLY A 12 16.38 -32.89 -45.11
N VAL A 13 16.46 -32.67 -43.80
CA VAL A 13 17.66 -32.92 -42.99
C VAL A 13 17.34 -34.00 -41.94
N CYS A 14 18.17 -35.05 -41.86
CA CYS A 14 18.05 -36.08 -40.83
C CYS A 14 18.52 -35.53 -39.48
N ILE A 15 17.59 -35.31 -38.55
CA ILE A 15 17.88 -34.84 -37.19
C ILE A 15 17.88 -36.02 -36.22
N CYS A 16 18.78 -36.01 -35.24
CA CYS A 16 18.73 -37.00 -34.18
C CYS A 16 17.48 -36.84 -33.30
N GLY A 17 16.67 -37.90 -33.20
CA GLY A 17 15.48 -37.99 -32.37
C GLY A 17 15.78 -38.42 -30.93
N ARG A 18 16.75 -39.31 -30.72
CA ARG A 18 17.19 -39.74 -29.39
C ARG A 18 18.69 -39.97 -29.35
N CYS A 19 19.34 -39.44 -28.31
CA CYS A 19 20.74 -39.67 -28.01
C CYS A 19 20.87 -40.82 -27.02
N SER A 20 21.80 -41.74 -27.26
CA SER A 20 22.10 -42.86 -26.37
C SER A 20 23.46 -42.68 -25.71
N PRO A 21 23.65 -43.16 -24.46
CA PRO A 21 24.96 -43.16 -23.83
C PRO A 21 25.99 -43.91 -24.67
N ASP A 22 27.25 -43.52 -24.58
CA ASP A 22 28.34 -44.30 -25.18
C ASP A 22 28.75 -45.49 -24.29
N SER A 23 29.68 -46.31 -24.79
CA SER A 23 30.20 -47.48 -24.06
C SER A 23 30.99 -47.11 -22.80
N LEU A 24 31.28 -45.82 -22.58
CA LEU A 24 31.96 -45.30 -21.40
C LEU A 24 30.96 -44.71 -20.38
N GLY A 25 29.65 -44.77 -20.67
CA GLY A 25 28.59 -44.27 -19.80
C GLY A 25 28.38 -42.76 -19.87
N LYS A 26 28.96 -42.06 -20.85
CA LYS A 26 28.76 -40.61 -21.00
C LYS A 26 27.35 -40.32 -21.47
N HIS A 27 26.75 -39.26 -20.91
CA HIS A 27 25.41 -38.82 -21.27
C HIS A 27 25.45 -37.82 -22.43
N TYR A 28 24.44 -37.90 -23.29
CA TYR A 28 24.31 -37.03 -24.46
C TYR A 28 22.88 -36.48 -24.54
N LEU A 29 22.73 -35.18 -24.80
CA LEU A 29 21.44 -34.52 -25.03
C LEU A 29 21.31 -34.06 -26.48
N LYS A 30 20.08 -34.03 -26.98
CA LYS A 30 19.78 -33.49 -28.31
C LYS A 30 20.02 -31.99 -28.29
N HIS A 31 20.92 -31.50 -29.14
CA HIS A 31 21.13 -30.08 -29.28
C HIS A 31 19.90 -29.43 -29.94
N PRO A 32 19.38 -28.30 -29.42
CA PRO A 32 18.13 -27.73 -29.89
C PRO A 32 18.22 -27.11 -31.28
N VAL A 33 19.41 -26.70 -31.73
CA VAL A 33 19.61 -26.02 -33.04
C VAL A 33 20.56 -26.75 -33.99
N THR A 34 21.24 -27.81 -33.55
CA THR A 34 22.16 -28.56 -34.44
C THR A 34 21.67 -29.98 -34.63
N VAL A 35 22.17 -30.61 -35.68
CA VAL A 35 21.71 -31.92 -36.17
C VAL A 35 22.23 -33.10 -35.32
N GLY A 36 22.89 -32.82 -34.20
CA GLY A 36 23.69 -33.79 -33.43
C GLY A 36 23.35 -33.86 -31.95
N CYS A 37 23.93 -34.88 -31.32
CA CYS A 37 23.97 -35.05 -29.88
C CYS A 37 25.16 -34.29 -29.30
N MET A 38 24.94 -33.57 -28.20
CA MET A 38 25.98 -32.88 -27.44
C MET A 38 26.32 -33.72 -26.21
N GLU A 39 27.61 -34.00 -26.00
CA GLU A 39 28.10 -34.59 -24.75
C GLU A 39 27.84 -33.58 -23.62
N ILE A 40 27.26 -34.05 -22.51
CA ILE A 40 27.03 -33.20 -21.34
C ILE A 40 28.02 -33.51 -20.24
N THR A 41 28.37 -32.48 -19.46
CA THR A 41 29.16 -32.66 -18.24
C THR A 41 28.29 -33.34 -17.20
N ASP A 42 28.77 -34.47 -16.67
CA ASP A 42 28.07 -35.24 -15.66
C ASP A 42 27.99 -34.43 -14.35
N ILE A 43 26.79 -34.27 -13.81
CA ILE A 43 26.53 -33.60 -12.53
C ILE A 43 26.35 -34.72 -11.50
N PRO A 44 27.23 -34.85 -10.49
CA PRO A 44 27.11 -35.89 -9.49
C PRO A 44 25.73 -35.90 -8.84
N ASP A 45 25.15 -37.09 -8.69
CA ASP A 45 23.80 -37.32 -8.17
C ASP A 45 22.67 -36.70 -9.01
N CYS A 46 22.87 -36.46 -10.31
CA CYS A 46 21.79 -36.03 -11.19
C CYS A 46 21.14 -37.19 -11.95
N ASN A 47 19.82 -37.36 -11.80
CA ASN A 47 19.03 -38.39 -12.47
C ASN A 47 18.50 -37.96 -13.83
N GLU A 48 18.21 -36.67 -14.00
CA GLU A 48 17.62 -36.13 -15.22
C GLU A 48 18.29 -34.82 -15.63
N TYR A 49 18.68 -34.70 -16.90
CA TYR A 49 19.38 -33.55 -17.45
C TYR A 49 18.52 -32.80 -18.47
N THR A 50 18.69 -31.48 -18.54
CA THR A 50 18.17 -30.63 -19.63
C THR A 50 19.22 -29.62 -20.09
N LEU A 51 19.01 -29.02 -21.27
CA LEU A 51 19.86 -27.94 -21.77
C LEU A 51 19.23 -26.57 -21.45
N LYS A 52 20.06 -25.61 -21.04
CA LYS A 52 19.69 -24.21 -20.82
C LYS A 52 20.67 -23.32 -21.58
N LEU A 53 20.16 -22.29 -22.27
CA LEU A 53 21.00 -21.29 -22.90
C LEU A 53 21.50 -20.30 -21.84
N ALA A 54 22.81 -20.24 -21.63
CA ALA A 54 23.48 -19.31 -20.72
C ALA A 54 24.64 -18.66 -21.45
N GLU A 55 24.68 -17.32 -21.47
CA GLU A 55 25.76 -16.54 -22.11
C GLU A 55 26.02 -16.87 -23.60
N GLY A 56 24.99 -17.36 -24.31
CA GLY A 56 25.08 -17.72 -25.73
C GLY A 56 25.50 -19.16 -25.99
N GLU A 57 25.79 -19.95 -24.95
CA GLU A 57 26.11 -21.37 -25.06
C GLU A 57 25.05 -22.24 -24.36
N TYR A 58 24.82 -23.45 -24.88
CA TYR A 58 23.94 -24.41 -24.22
C TYR A 58 24.74 -25.20 -23.18
N ILE A 59 24.37 -25.03 -21.91
CA ILE A 59 24.92 -25.79 -20.79
C ILE A 59 23.94 -26.86 -20.33
N SER A 60 24.46 -27.96 -19.80
CA SER A 60 23.66 -28.98 -19.13
C SER A 60 23.31 -28.54 -17.72
N VAL A 61 22.03 -28.66 -17.37
CA VAL A 61 21.52 -28.42 -16.02
C VAL A 61 20.78 -29.64 -15.52
N CYS A 62 20.92 -29.93 -14.24
CA CYS A 62 20.20 -30.98 -13.56
C CYS A 62 18.74 -30.58 -13.35
N LYS A 63 17.83 -31.48 -13.66
CA LYS A 63 16.39 -31.33 -13.46
C LYS A 63 15.90 -32.06 -12.21
N GLU A 64 16.54 -33.18 -11.87
CA GLU A 64 16.20 -33.98 -10.71
C GLU A 64 17.45 -34.64 -10.14
N CYS A 65 17.66 -34.51 -8.83
CA CYS A 65 18.78 -35.14 -8.13
C CYS A 65 18.37 -36.48 -7.50
N SER A 66 19.32 -37.43 -7.39
CA SER A 66 19.17 -38.66 -6.63
C SER A 66 19.33 -38.45 -5.12
N ASN A 67 18.93 -39.45 -4.34
CA ASN A 67 19.23 -39.57 -2.91
C ASN A 67 18.70 -38.42 -2.03
N GLY A 68 17.57 -37.80 -2.42
CA GLY A 68 16.92 -36.74 -1.64
C GLY A 68 17.65 -35.40 -1.66
N LYS A 69 18.64 -35.23 -2.54
CA LYS A 69 19.34 -33.95 -2.77
C LYS A 69 18.45 -32.97 -3.53
N ILE A 70 18.74 -31.67 -3.40
CA ILE A 70 17.99 -30.60 -4.07
C ILE A 70 18.85 -29.99 -5.17
N VAL A 71 18.24 -29.73 -6.33
CA VAL A 71 18.87 -29.05 -7.46
C VAL A 71 19.18 -27.60 -7.07
N SER A 72 20.44 -27.17 -7.20
CA SER A 72 20.82 -25.76 -7.01
C SER A 72 20.09 -24.84 -7.99
N LYS A 73 19.98 -23.55 -7.67
CA LYS A 73 19.21 -22.59 -8.49
C LYS A 73 19.76 -22.41 -9.91
N ASP A 74 21.07 -22.54 -10.10
CA ASP A 74 21.70 -22.54 -11.42
C ASP A 74 21.55 -23.88 -12.16
N GLY A 75 21.12 -24.93 -11.45
CA GLY A 75 20.97 -26.30 -11.93
C GLY A 75 22.30 -27.02 -12.14
N GLN A 76 23.42 -26.50 -11.66
CA GLN A 76 24.75 -27.08 -11.92
C GLN A 76 25.24 -28.00 -10.79
N SER A 77 24.48 -28.15 -9.71
CA SER A 77 24.84 -29.05 -8.60
C SER A 77 23.62 -29.63 -7.90
N CYS A 78 23.83 -30.77 -7.23
CA CYS A 78 22.88 -31.42 -6.35
C CYS A 78 23.34 -31.25 -4.90
N LEU A 79 22.62 -30.44 -4.13
CA LEU A 79 22.96 -30.07 -2.76
C LEU A 79 22.42 -31.10 -1.77
N SER A 80 23.30 -31.57 -0.88
CA SER A 80 22.89 -32.41 0.26
C SER A 80 22.47 -31.51 1.40
N CYS A 81 21.17 -31.45 1.68
CA CYS A 81 20.68 -30.81 2.89
C CYS A 81 20.91 -31.76 4.07
N GLY A 82 21.37 -31.25 5.23
CA GLY A 82 21.48 -32.06 6.47
C GLY A 82 20.12 -32.60 6.91
N GLN A 83 20.04 -33.51 7.89
CA GLN A 83 18.75 -34.05 8.33
C GLN A 83 17.84 -32.94 8.88
N CYS A 84 16.62 -32.86 8.36
CA CYS A 84 15.55 -32.02 8.88
C CYS A 84 14.51 -32.89 9.57
N ASP A 85 14.62 -33.04 10.88
CA ASP A 85 13.63 -33.81 11.64
C ASP A 85 12.29 -33.05 11.61
N ASN A 86 11.28 -33.66 10.98
CA ASN A 86 9.90 -33.18 10.82
C ASN A 86 9.71 -31.88 10.00
N GLY A 87 10.67 -31.49 9.16
CA GLY A 87 10.57 -30.32 8.27
C GLY A 87 10.69 -30.64 6.78
N ILE A 88 10.40 -29.64 5.94
CA ILE A 88 10.65 -29.66 4.50
C ILE A 88 11.86 -28.78 4.20
N HIS A 89 12.81 -29.30 3.43
CA HIS A 89 13.91 -28.52 2.90
C HIS A 89 13.44 -27.55 1.82
N LYS A 90 13.79 -26.28 1.96
CA LYS A 90 13.67 -25.26 0.91
C LYS A 90 15.03 -24.62 0.68
N LEU A 91 15.30 -24.15 -0.53
CA LEU A 91 16.42 -23.26 -0.75
C LEU A 91 16.09 -21.88 -0.18
N ASN A 92 17.08 -21.23 0.41
CA ASN A 92 16.97 -19.82 0.78
C ASN A 92 16.72 -18.93 -0.46
N SER A 93 16.42 -17.65 -0.24
CA SER A 93 16.14 -16.71 -1.34
C SER A 93 17.29 -16.55 -2.36
N GLU A 94 18.52 -16.76 -1.92
CA GLU A 94 19.73 -16.70 -2.74
C GLU A 94 19.84 -17.94 -3.64
N GLY A 95 19.41 -19.11 -3.15
CA GLY A 95 19.35 -20.38 -3.89
C GLY A 95 20.47 -21.36 -3.54
N ASP A 96 21.26 -21.05 -2.52
CA ASP A 96 22.57 -21.66 -2.28
C ASP A 96 22.66 -22.40 -0.95
N ILE A 97 21.68 -22.22 -0.05
CA ILE A 97 21.64 -22.86 1.28
C ILE A 97 20.28 -23.54 1.48
N CYS A 98 20.28 -24.76 2.03
CA CYS A 98 19.07 -25.44 2.45
C CYS A 98 18.58 -24.90 3.81
N GLU A 99 17.37 -24.34 3.84
CA GLU A 99 16.64 -23.97 5.04
C GLU A 99 15.59 -25.03 5.37
N CYS A 100 15.45 -25.35 6.66
CA CYS A 100 14.40 -26.20 7.19
C CYS A 100 13.13 -25.38 7.41
N THR A 101 12.03 -25.74 6.74
CA THR A 101 10.70 -25.20 7.05
C THR A 101 9.93 -26.22 7.88
N CYS A 102 9.57 -25.85 9.11
CA CYS A 102 8.78 -26.70 10.00
C CYS A 102 7.30 -26.77 9.56
N LEU A 103 6.69 -27.94 9.73
CA LEU A 103 5.27 -28.17 9.45
C LEU A 103 4.43 -28.01 10.74
N ASN A 104 3.11 -27.88 10.59
CA ASN A 104 2.15 -28.04 11.70
C ASN A 104 2.35 -27.21 12.98
N LYS A 105 2.62 -25.90 12.85
CA LYS A 105 2.85 -24.96 13.98
C LYS A 105 4.11 -25.21 14.80
N ASP A 106 4.99 -26.11 14.37
CA ASP A 106 6.29 -26.32 14.98
C ASP A 106 7.21 -25.13 14.70
N VAL A 107 8.13 -24.86 15.63
CA VAL A 107 9.07 -23.75 15.49
C VAL A 107 10.47 -24.26 15.27
N LEU A 108 11.19 -23.66 14.31
CA LEU A 108 12.58 -24.00 14.04
C LEU A 108 13.45 -23.62 15.23
N ASN A 109 14.15 -24.59 15.80
CA ASN A 109 15.18 -24.32 16.80
C ASN A 109 16.47 -23.89 16.07
N PRO A 110 16.90 -22.63 16.20
CA PRO A 110 18.07 -22.12 15.50
C PRO A 110 19.38 -22.79 15.94
N ASN A 111 19.40 -23.46 17.10
CA ASN A 111 20.59 -24.13 17.62
C ASN A 111 20.75 -25.58 17.16
N SER A 112 19.67 -26.24 16.75
CA SER A 112 19.69 -27.66 16.37
C SER A 112 19.23 -27.93 14.94
N ASN A 113 18.74 -26.92 14.22
CA ASN A 113 18.10 -27.07 12.90
C ASN A 113 16.92 -28.07 12.89
N GLY A 114 16.40 -28.43 14.06
CA GLY A 114 15.24 -29.29 14.25
C GLY A 114 13.98 -28.50 14.56
N CYS A 115 12.83 -29.06 14.22
CA CYS A 115 11.52 -28.49 14.56
C CYS A 115 11.13 -28.89 15.98
N LEU A 116 10.82 -27.89 16.82
CA LEU A 116 10.31 -28.11 18.17
C LEU A 116 8.78 -28.21 18.11
N ASP A 117 8.24 -29.34 18.58
CA ASP A 117 6.80 -29.56 18.67
C ASP A 117 6.19 -28.69 19.78
N CYS A 118 5.45 -27.66 19.36
CA CYS A 118 4.79 -26.72 20.26
C CYS A 118 3.36 -27.14 20.64
N SER A 119 2.87 -28.27 20.13
CA SER A 119 1.50 -28.74 20.39
C SER A 119 1.26 -29.13 21.85
N LEU A 120 2.33 -29.42 22.60
CA LEU A 120 2.26 -29.76 24.03
C LEU A 120 2.23 -28.53 24.97
N ALA A 121 2.42 -27.30 24.47
CA ALA A 121 2.52 -26.10 25.30
C ALA A 121 1.20 -25.73 26.03
N GLN A 122 0.08 -26.42 25.78
CA GLN A 122 -1.23 -26.21 26.42
C GLN A 122 -1.75 -24.75 26.39
N ILE A 123 -1.46 -24.00 25.33
CA ILE A 123 -2.08 -22.68 25.09
C ILE A 123 -3.01 -22.81 23.87
N PRO A 124 -4.23 -23.38 24.04
CA PRO A 124 -5.14 -23.62 22.93
C PRO A 124 -5.57 -22.33 22.21
N GLU A 125 -5.47 -21.19 22.88
CA GLU A 125 -5.76 -19.87 22.35
C GLU A 125 -4.61 -19.26 21.54
N CYS A 126 -3.47 -19.95 21.39
CA CYS A 126 -2.34 -19.42 20.64
C CYS A 126 -2.44 -19.70 19.13
N LYS A 127 -2.34 -18.64 18.33
CA LYS A 127 -2.33 -18.70 16.87
C LYS A 127 -0.94 -19.03 16.32
N THR A 128 0.10 -18.40 16.88
CA THR A 128 1.46 -18.44 16.32
C THR A 128 2.49 -18.52 17.44
N PHE A 129 3.47 -19.42 17.31
CA PHE A 129 4.54 -19.63 18.28
C PHE A 129 5.90 -19.18 17.72
N GLU A 130 6.78 -18.71 18.59
CA GLU A 130 8.20 -18.46 18.31
C GLU A 130 9.08 -19.22 19.30
N PHE A 131 10.35 -19.43 18.97
CA PHE A 131 11.30 -20.13 19.84
C PHE A 131 11.89 -19.12 20.82
N PHE A 132 11.79 -19.40 22.11
CA PHE A 132 12.38 -18.58 23.15
C PHE A 132 12.97 -19.47 24.25
N ASP A 133 14.29 -19.35 24.45
CA ASP A 133 15.05 -20.00 25.52
C ASP A 133 14.75 -21.50 25.73
N GLY A 134 14.74 -22.28 24.64
CA GLY A 134 14.50 -23.73 24.69
C GLY A 134 13.04 -24.15 24.73
N GLY A 135 12.09 -23.21 24.65
CA GLY A 135 10.66 -23.48 24.61
C GLY A 135 9.91 -22.72 23.51
N CYS A 136 8.60 -22.91 23.48
CA CYS A 136 7.68 -22.23 22.57
C CYS A 136 7.03 -21.02 23.27
N LEU A 137 7.14 -19.85 22.67
CA LEU A 137 6.54 -18.60 23.11
C LEU A 137 5.34 -18.29 22.23
N CYS A 138 4.15 -18.13 22.81
CA CYS A 138 3.01 -17.63 22.04
C CYS A 138 3.23 -16.16 21.67
N VAL A 139 3.23 -15.84 20.38
CA VAL A 139 3.44 -14.47 19.89
C VAL A 139 2.18 -13.80 19.36
N GLU A 140 1.16 -14.59 19.03
CA GLU A 140 -0.13 -14.11 18.58
C GLU A 140 -1.24 -15.00 19.14
N CYS A 141 -2.24 -14.40 19.78
CA CYS A 141 -3.41 -15.10 20.32
C CYS A 141 -4.56 -15.11 19.29
N LEU A 142 -5.46 -16.07 19.41
CA LEU A 142 -6.72 -16.11 18.68
C LEU A 142 -7.67 -15.06 19.28
N PRO A 143 -8.40 -14.26 18.47
CA PRO A 143 -9.46 -13.40 18.99
C PRO A 143 -10.52 -14.21 19.75
N PRO A 144 -11.10 -13.68 20.85
CA PRO A 144 -10.95 -12.32 21.40
C PRO A 144 -9.79 -12.17 22.41
N TYR A 145 -8.85 -13.13 22.45
CA TYR A 145 -7.81 -13.12 23.45
C TYR A 145 -6.67 -12.17 23.08
N GLU A 146 -6.15 -11.47 24.08
CA GLU A 146 -5.01 -10.57 23.95
C GLU A 146 -3.79 -11.14 24.68
N ARG A 147 -2.61 -10.89 24.11
CA ARG A 147 -1.34 -11.43 24.60
C ARG A 147 -0.86 -10.62 25.80
N THR A 148 -0.64 -11.30 26.92
CA THR A 148 0.07 -10.73 28.06
C THR A 148 1.59 -10.85 27.90
N SER A 149 2.35 -10.08 28.66
CA SER A 149 3.81 -10.24 28.77
C SER A 149 4.23 -11.59 29.39
N TYR A 150 3.31 -12.37 29.96
CA TYR A 150 3.57 -13.61 30.70
C TYR A 150 3.14 -14.88 29.96
N ILE A 151 3.23 -14.89 28.62
CA ILE A 151 3.07 -16.10 27.79
C ILE A 151 1.60 -16.61 27.75
N GLN A 152 0.65 -15.90 28.37
CA GLN A 152 -0.76 -16.27 28.39
C GLN A 152 -1.62 -15.36 27.52
N CYS A 153 -2.65 -15.95 26.92
CA CYS A 153 -3.71 -15.25 26.20
C CYS A 153 -4.88 -15.02 27.17
N ILE A 154 -5.27 -13.76 27.40
CA ILE A 154 -6.39 -13.39 28.31
C ILE A 154 -7.58 -12.88 27.50
N ASN A 155 -8.80 -13.29 27.89
CA ASN A 155 -10.04 -12.73 27.35
C ASN A 155 -10.62 -11.68 28.32
N CYS A 156 -10.40 -10.41 28.01
CA CYS A 156 -10.82 -9.31 28.87
C CYS A 156 -12.34 -9.14 29.01
N GLN A 157 -13.14 -9.72 28.11
CA GLN A 157 -14.60 -9.64 28.22
C GLN A 157 -15.15 -10.46 29.39
N ASN A 158 -14.40 -11.43 29.89
CA ASN A 158 -14.80 -12.26 31.03
C ASN A 158 -14.36 -11.68 32.38
N GLU A 159 -13.37 -10.77 32.39
CA GLU A 159 -12.83 -10.23 33.65
C GLU A 159 -13.50 -8.93 34.08
N ILE A 160 -13.95 -8.10 33.12
CA ILE A 160 -14.54 -6.80 33.40
C ILE A 160 -15.83 -6.58 32.58
N THR A 161 -16.83 -5.98 33.21
CA THR A 161 -18.07 -5.54 32.53
C THR A 161 -17.97 -4.05 32.23
N CYS A 162 -17.88 -3.68 30.96
CA CYS A 162 -17.82 -2.29 30.52
C CYS A 162 -19.22 -1.76 30.18
N THR A 163 -19.68 -0.71 30.85
CA THR A 163 -20.97 -0.08 30.53
C THR A 163 -20.77 0.97 29.42
N GLY A 164 -21.10 0.61 28.17
CA GLY A 164 -20.99 1.51 27.01
C GLY A 164 -19.61 1.57 26.34
N GLY A 165 -18.73 0.59 26.61
CA GLY A 165 -17.37 0.49 26.06
C GLY A 165 -16.94 -0.96 25.80
N THR A 166 -15.69 -1.14 25.40
CA THR A 166 -15.09 -2.45 25.08
C THR A 166 -13.94 -2.76 26.03
N ALA A 167 -13.93 -3.96 26.62
CA ALA A 167 -12.80 -4.42 27.44
C ALA A 167 -11.58 -4.74 26.55
N VAL A 168 -10.42 -4.19 26.87
CA VAL A 168 -9.13 -4.42 26.18
C VAL A 168 -8.02 -4.62 27.21
N LEU A 169 -6.90 -5.19 26.83
CA LEU A 169 -5.74 -5.34 27.70
C LEU A 169 -4.88 -4.07 27.66
N ASN A 170 -4.55 -3.52 28.83
CA ASN A 170 -3.67 -2.36 28.93
C ASN A 170 -2.19 -2.75 28.90
N SER A 171 -1.30 -1.74 28.87
CA SER A 171 0.17 -1.97 28.86
C SER A 171 0.72 -2.66 30.12
N GLY A 172 -0.07 -2.76 31.19
CA GLY A 172 0.26 -3.48 32.42
C GLY A 172 -0.22 -4.94 32.45
N ASN A 173 -0.86 -5.43 31.38
CA ASN A 173 -1.56 -6.72 31.31
C ASN A 173 -2.80 -6.82 32.20
N GLU A 174 -3.43 -5.70 32.53
CA GLU A 174 -4.73 -5.68 33.20
C GLU A 174 -5.82 -5.32 32.19
N CYS A 175 -6.98 -5.95 32.30
CA CYS A 175 -8.11 -5.61 31.46
C CYS A 175 -8.70 -4.25 31.87
N GLU A 176 -8.84 -3.34 30.91
CA GLU A 176 -9.44 -2.02 31.07
C GLU A 176 -10.56 -1.77 30.06
N CYS A 177 -11.50 -0.90 30.39
CA CYS A 177 -12.54 -0.50 29.45
C CYS A 177 -12.05 0.63 28.54
N THR A 178 -12.24 0.51 27.23
CA THR A 178 -12.08 1.60 26.27
C THR A 178 -13.44 2.10 25.81
N CYS A 179 -13.52 3.41 25.54
CA CYS A 179 -14.74 4.09 25.15
C CYS A 179 -14.67 4.51 23.67
N SER A 180 -15.79 4.43 22.96
CA SER A 180 -15.88 4.82 21.55
C SER A 180 -15.84 6.36 21.36
N ASN A 181 -15.59 6.82 20.13
CA ASN A 181 -15.37 8.25 19.82
C ASN A 181 -16.43 9.17 20.46
N ASN A 182 -15.96 10.17 21.21
CA ASN A 182 -16.74 11.16 22.01
C ASN A 182 -17.27 10.67 23.37
N THR A 183 -16.86 9.50 23.83
CA THR A 183 -17.11 9.06 25.21
C THR A 183 -15.81 8.93 25.99
N LEU A 184 -15.84 9.31 27.27
CA LEU A 184 -14.68 9.28 28.15
C LEU A 184 -14.87 8.20 29.21
N LEU A 185 -13.82 7.45 29.51
CA LEU A 185 -13.86 6.42 30.54
C LEU A 185 -13.95 7.08 31.92
N ASN A 186 -14.96 6.67 32.69
CA ASN A 186 -15.05 6.98 34.10
C ASN A 186 -14.38 5.85 34.91
N SER A 187 -13.22 6.17 35.50
CA SER A 187 -12.42 5.24 36.31
C SER A 187 -13.14 4.74 37.57
N ASN A 188 -14.17 5.43 38.05
CA ASN A 188 -14.91 5.04 39.25
C ASN A 188 -16.06 4.06 38.96
N SER A 189 -16.54 4.00 37.72
CA SER A 189 -17.73 3.20 37.36
C SER A 189 -17.50 2.18 36.24
N ASN A 190 -16.29 2.10 35.67
CA ASN A 190 -15.99 1.30 34.48
C ASN A 190 -17.02 1.53 33.35
N GLY A 191 -17.53 2.78 33.28
CA GLY A 191 -18.58 3.21 32.38
C GLY A 191 -18.11 4.36 31.50
N CYS A 192 -18.65 4.42 30.28
CA CYS A 192 -18.36 5.50 29.35
C CYS A 192 -19.34 6.66 29.54
N VAL A 193 -18.81 7.87 29.73
CA VAL A 193 -19.59 9.10 29.88
C VAL A 193 -19.57 9.88 28.57
N ILE A 194 -20.74 10.26 28.06
CA ILE A 194 -20.88 11.12 26.87
C ILE A 194 -20.67 12.57 27.31
N CYS A 195 -19.64 13.22 26.77
CA CYS A 195 -19.48 14.67 26.88
C CYS A 195 -19.90 15.31 25.56
N SER A 196 -20.87 16.22 25.59
CA SER A 196 -21.40 16.86 24.37
C SER A 196 -21.15 18.38 24.36
N LEU A 197 -21.21 18.95 23.15
CA LEU A 197 -21.14 20.40 22.95
C LEU A 197 -22.29 21.16 23.64
N ASP A 198 -23.40 20.49 23.93
CA ASP A 198 -24.51 21.09 24.68
C ASP A 198 -24.12 21.36 26.15
N GLN A 199 -23.20 20.56 26.70
CA GLN A 199 -22.71 20.71 28.07
C GLN A 199 -21.57 21.74 28.16
N ILE A 200 -20.66 21.76 27.18
CA ILE A 200 -19.58 22.76 27.09
C ILE A 200 -19.47 23.26 25.65
N PRO A 201 -20.19 24.35 25.32
CA PRO A 201 -20.12 24.96 24.00
C PRO A 201 -18.69 25.36 23.66
N ASN A 202 -18.31 25.19 22.38
CA ASN A 202 -17.00 25.54 21.85
C ASN A 202 -15.83 24.73 22.42
N CYS A 203 -16.08 23.56 22.99
CA CYS A 203 -15.03 22.62 23.39
C CYS A 203 -14.59 21.73 22.21
N LYS A 204 -13.27 21.65 21.97
CA LYS A 204 -12.66 20.78 20.96
C LYS A 204 -12.28 19.42 21.53
N ILE A 205 -11.73 19.37 22.75
CA ILE A 205 -11.34 18.12 23.43
C ILE A 205 -11.89 18.09 24.85
N PHE A 206 -12.74 17.11 25.15
CA PHE A 206 -13.28 16.86 26.49
C PHE A 206 -12.34 15.98 27.34
N LYS A 207 -12.35 16.19 28.66
CA LYS A 207 -11.72 15.32 29.67
C LYS A 207 -12.66 15.13 30.86
N LEU A 208 -12.60 14.00 31.54
CA LEU A 208 -13.40 13.73 32.75
C LEU A 208 -12.55 14.07 33.98
N VAL A 209 -13.06 14.89 34.88
CA VAL A 209 -12.41 15.18 36.17
C VAL A 209 -13.44 15.03 37.27
N ASN A 210 -13.26 14.02 38.15
CA ASN A 210 -14.22 13.67 39.21
C ASN A 210 -15.64 13.48 38.66
N ASP A 211 -15.79 12.68 37.60
CA ASP A 211 -17.07 12.35 36.96
C ASP A 211 -17.79 13.53 36.27
N VAL A 212 -17.15 14.69 36.19
CA VAL A 212 -17.66 15.86 35.47
C VAL A 212 -16.91 16.04 34.16
N CYS A 213 -17.64 16.20 33.06
CA CYS A 213 -17.07 16.59 31.78
C CYS A 213 -16.43 17.99 31.91
N THR A 214 -15.18 18.09 31.50
CA THR A 214 -14.39 19.31 31.47
C THR A 214 -13.81 19.52 30.09
N CYS A 215 -13.52 20.76 29.72
CA CYS A 215 -12.88 21.04 28.44
C CYS A 215 -11.38 21.22 28.61
N SER A 216 -10.60 20.43 27.87
CA SER A 216 -9.14 20.50 27.88
C SER A 216 -8.55 21.30 26.71
N GLU A 217 -9.29 21.42 25.61
CA GLU A 217 -8.93 22.26 24.46
C GLU A 217 -10.21 22.88 23.90
N CYS A 218 -10.23 24.20 23.70
CA CYS A 218 -11.36 24.92 23.11
C CYS A 218 -11.20 25.07 21.58
N LEU A 219 -12.28 25.40 20.88
CA LEU A 219 -12.22 25.82 19.47
C LEU A 219 -11.40 27.12 19.34
N ALA A 220 -10.88 27.38 18.14
CA ALA A 220 -10.08 28.58 17.85
C ALA A 220 -10.80 29.86 18.32
N ASN A 221 -10.05 30.77 18.96
CA ASN A 221 -10.51 32.01 19.59
C ASN A 221 -11.19 31.88 20.98
N TYR A 222 -11.30 30.67 21.53
CA TYR A 222 -11.83 30.45 22.88
C TYR A 222 -10.74 29.94 23.82
N GLN A 223 -10.81 30.32 25.10
CA GLN A 223 -9.93 29.86 26.17
C GLN A 223 -10.76 29.22 27.28
N PRO A 224 -10.26 28.15 27.93
CA PRO A 224 -10.95 27.55 29.06
C PRO A 224 -10.97 28.52 30.24
N GLN A 225 -12.17 28.88 30.71
CA GLN A 225 -12.36 29.60 31.97
C GLN A 225 -12.93 28.64 33.01
N GLY A 226 -12.06 28.19 33.91
CA GLY A 226 -12.38 27.12 34.84
C GLY A 226 -12.52 25.76 34.13
N LYS A 227 -13.18 24.81 34.81
CA LYS A 227 -13.29 23.43 34.33
C LYS A 227 -14.42 23.21 33.31
N THR A 228 -15.37 24.14 33.16
CA THR A 228 -16.66 23.86 32.50
C THR A 228 -17.03 24.81 31.36
N GLN A 229 -16.18 25.78 31.00
CA GLN A 229 -16.54 26.77 29.98
C GLN A 229 -15.36 27.13 29.09
N CYS A 230 -15.63 27.28 27.80
CA CYS A 230 -14.75 27.92 26.82
C CYS A 230 -15.31 29.31 26.53
N ILE A 231 -14.64 30.36 26.98
CA ILE A 231 -15.05 31.75 26.75
C ILE A 231 -14.18 32.41 25.68
N ILE A 232 -14.75 33.39 24.98
CA ILE A 232 -13.99 34.26 24.10
C ILE A 232 -13.02 35.06 24.97
N ASN A 233 -11.73 35.05 24.61
CA ASN A 233 -10.69 35.70 25.41
C ASN A 233 -10.82 37.23 25.30
N THR A 234 -11.63 37.84 26.18
CA THR A 234 -11.77 39.31 26.29
C THR A 234 -11.34 39.86 27.66
N ASN A 235 -10.87 39.01 28.58
CA ASN A 235 -10.60 39.41 29.97
C ASN A 235 -9.10 39.57 30.24
N GLY A 236 -8.57 40.62 29.64
CA GLY A 236 -7.28 41.23 29.87
C GLY A 236 -7.22 42.31 28.81
N GLY A 237 -7.00 43.57 29.18
CA GLY A 237 -7.08 44.72 28.26
C GLY A 237 -6.05 44.73 27.10
N GLY A 238 -5.51 43.57 26.70
CA GLY A 238 -4.83 43.37 25.43
C GLY A 238 -5.80 42.76 24.43
N GLU A 239 -5.99 43.44 23.31
CA GLU A 239 -6.73 42.92 22.15
C GLU A 239 -6.22 41.51 21.80
N ALA A 240 -7.13 40.57 21.58
CA ALA A 240 -6.77 39.24 21.09
C ALA A 240 -5.87 39.41 19.84
N ILE A 241 -4.69 38.79 19.83
CA ILE A 241 -3.79 38.86 18.67
C ILE A 241 -4.41 38.01 17.57
N ALA A 242 -5.15 38.66 16.67
CA ALA A 242 -5.83 37.99 15.57
C ALA A 242 -4.84 37.14 14.75
N ASN A 243 -5.28 35.95 14.36
CA ASN A 243 -4.56 35.00 13.51
C ASN A 243 -3.31 34.35 14.12
N CYS A 244 -3.21 34.35 15.45
CA CYS A 244 -2.19 33.60 16.16
C CYS A 244 -2.68 32.18 16.49
N LYS A 245 -1.87 31.19 16.12
CA LYS A 245 -2.07 29.75 16.30
C LYS A 245 -1.61 29.28 17.68
N GLU A 246 -0.45 29.77 18.13
CA GLU A 246 0.15 29.43 19.43
C GLU A 246 0.64 30.68 20.17
N TYR A 247 0.36 30.75 21.47
CA TYR A 247 0.67 31.90 22.32
C TYR A 247 1.58 31.51 23.48
N ASN A 248 2.50 32.40 23.84
CA ASN A 248 3.22 32.35 25.11
C ASN A 248 2.44 33.15 26.15
N SER A 249 1.98 32.49 27.22
CA SER A 249 1.39 33.17 28.38
C SER A 249 2.29 32.93 29.59
N PRO A 250 3.22 33.85 29.92
CA PRO A 250 4.07 33.69 31.09
C PRO A 250 3.20 33.69 32.36
N THR A 251 3.24 32.58 33.09
CA THR A 251 2.45 32.36 34.30
C THR A 251 2.75 33.44 35.34
N GLY A 252 1.77 34.30 35.64
CA GLY A 252 1.87 35.33 36.68
C GLY A 252 2.31 36.72 36.23
N SER A 253 2.44 36.98 34.92
CA SER A 253 2.75 38.31 34.40
C SER A 253 1.50 39.07 33.93
N THR A 254 1.45 40.38 34.18
CA THR A 254 0.45 41.31 33.62
C THR A 254 0.82 41.77 32.20
N THR A 255 1.92 41.28 31.63
CA THR A 255 2.33 41.57 30.25
C THR A 255 1.45 40.81 29.26
N ALA A 256 1.07 41.46 28.16
CA ALA A 256 0.27 40.87 27.10
C ALA A 256 0.87 39.55 26.59
N SER A 257 0.03 38.55 26.32
CA SER A 257 0.44 37.29 25.70
C SER A 257 1.15 37.56 24.36
N GLU A 258 2.26 36.88 24.10
CA GLU A 258 3.00 37.01 22.84
C GLU A 258 2.61 35.88 21.89
N CYS A 259 2.44 36.20 20.60
CA CYS A 259 2.26 35.17 19.60
C CYS A 259 3.60 34.47 19.28
N ILE A 260 3.61 33.13 19.25
CA ILE A 260 4.78 32.31 18.89
C ILE A 260 4.64 31.76 17.46
N GLU A 261 3.42 31.42 17.04
CA GLU A 261 3.14 30.88 15.71
C GLU A 261 1.85 31.47 15.15
N CYS A 262 1.87 31.92 13.88
CA CYS A 262 0.68 32.44 13.20
C CYS A 262 -0.04 31.35 12.39
N ASN A 263 -1.33 31.56 12.09
CA ASN A 263 -2.09 30.69 11.19
C ASN A 263 -1.53 30.74 9.76
N SER A 264 -1.81 29.72 8.93
CA SER A 264 -1.40 29.70 7.51
C SER A 264 -1.90 30.96 6.77
N GLY A 265 -1.04 31.54 5.93
CA GLY A 265 -1.27 32.83 5.28
C GLY A 265 -0.88 34.06 6.12
N TRP A 266 -0.24 33.87 7.29
CA TRP A 266 0.21 34.95 8.17
C TRP A 266 1.67 34.73 8.64
N ALA A 267 2.43 35.81 8.78
CA ALA A 267 3.80 35.81 9.29
C ALA A 267 3.90 36.55 10.63
N LEU A 268 4.77 36.05 11.51
CA LEU A 268 5.04 36.65 12.81
C LEU A 268 5.96 37.86 12.66
N GLU A 269 5.51 39.02 13.15
CA GLU A 269 6.37 40.20 13.31
C GLU A 269 7.36 39.96 14.44
N PRO A 270 8.68 40.12 14.20
CA PRO A 270 9.66 40.06 15.27
C PRO A 270 9.26 41.05 16.37
N ALA A 271 9.20 40.56 17.62
CA ALA A 271 8.91 41.41 18.76
C ALA A 271 9.86 42.62 18.78
N SER A 272 9.31 43.82 18.64
CA SER A 272 10.03 45.04 19.02
C SER A 272 10.08 45.07 20.55
N PRO A 273 11.15 45.58 21.18
CA PRO A 273 11.29 45.63 22.64
C PRO A 273 10.19 46.41 23.39
N SER A 274 9.22 46.99 22.67
CA SER A 274 8.12 47.79 23.20
C SER A 274 6.72 47.37 22.71
N SER A 275 6.58 46.29 21.93
CA SER A 275 5.27 45.82 21.44
C SER A 275 5.23 44.30 21.24
N ALA A 276 4.13 43.68 21.69
CA ALA A 276 3.88 42.24 21.50
C ALA A 276 3.93 41.84 20.01
N SER A 277 4.43 40.64 19.73
CA SER A 277 4.49 40.06 18.38
C SER A 277 3.10 39.99 17.74
N LYS A 278 2.94 40.58 16.56
CA LYS A 278 1.68 40.55 15.79
C LYS A 278 1.82 39.65 14.56
N CYS A 279 0.73 39.05 14.13
CA CYS A 279 0.68 38.32 12.87
C CYS A 279 0.29 39.27 11.73
N HIS A 280 1.07 39.32 10.65
CA HIS A 280 0.76 40.07 9.43
C HIS A 280 0.33 39.14 8.31
N GLN A 281 -0.66 39.56 7.54
CA GLN A 281 -1.13 38.77 6.41
C GLN A 281 -0.05 38.69 5.33
N CYS A 282 0.23 37.48 4.85
CA CYS A 282 1.10 37.28 3.71
C CYS A 282 0.48 37.90 2.44
N GLN A 283 1.34 38.22 1.47
CA GLN A 283 0.89 38.72 0.17
C GLN A 283 -0.02 37.70 -0.53
N THR A 284 -0.88 38.18 -1.44
CA THR A 284 -1.79 37.31 -2.21
C THR A 284 -1.05 36.15 -2.88
N GLY A 285 -1.63 34.95 -2.80
CA GLY A 285 -1.03 33.75 -3.38
C GLY A 285 0.07 33.11 -2.53
N CYS A 286 0.41 33.69 -1.38
CA CYS A 286 1.41 33.15 -0.47
C CYS A 286 0.78 32.29 0.63
N LYS A 287 1.27 31.05 0.80
CA LYS A 287 0.84 30.12 1.84
C LYS A 287 1.62 30.31 3.15
N SER A 288 2.92 30.62 3.05
CA SER A 288 3.79 30.98 4.18
C SER A 288 4.76 32.08 3.77
N CYS A 289 5.00 33.06 4.65
CA CYS A 289 5.92 34.17 4.40
C CYS A 289 6.79 34.51 5.63
N THR A 290 7.83 35.30 5.41
CA THR A 290 8.68 35.92 6.42
C THR A 290 8.64 37.43 6.30
N LEU A 291 8.71 38.12 7.44
CA LEU A 291 8.80 39.58 7.51
C LEU A 291 10.27 40.00 7.47
N ASP A 292 10.65 40.75 6.44
CA ASP A 292 11.94 41.43 6.41
C ASP A 292 11.81 42.81 7.07
N VAL A 293 12.19 42.89 8.35
CA VAL A 293 12.17 44.14 9.13
C VAL A 293 13.40 45.04 8.88
N THR A 294 14.35 44.59 8.06
CA THR A 294 15.63 45.30 7.88
C THR A 294 15.63 46.33 6.76
N SER A 295 14.60 46.32 5.89
CA SER A 295 14.47 47.21 4.74
C SER A 295 13.35 48.24 4.95
N SER A 296 13.70 49.53 4.85
CA SER A 296 12.75 50.65 4.90
C SER A 296 12.33 51.04 3.47
N PRO A 297 11.02 51.24 3.16
CA PRO A 297 9.89 51.27 4.08
C PRO A 297 9.53 49.86 4.57
N SER A 298 9.36 49.77 5.88
CA SER A 298 9.18 48.59 6.71
C SER A 298 8.07 47.68 6.18
N THR A 299 8.29 46.35 6.27
CA THR A 299 7.33 45.25 6.02
C THR A 299 7.19 44.76 4.57
N VAL A 300 8.31 44.41 3.92
CA VAL A 300 8.23 43.53 2.74
C VAL A 300 8.07 42.08 3.24
N ASN A 301 6.85 41.55 3.12
CA ASN A 301 6.58 40.12 3.33
C ASN A 301 7.16 39.31 2.17
N LYS A 302 8.25 38.58 2.41
CA LYS A 302 8.82 37.63 1.45
C LYS A 302 8.15 36.28 1.63
N CYS A 303 7.46 35.83 0.60
CA CYS A 303 6.88 34.51 0.59
C CYS A 303 7.96 33.41 0.59
N THR A 304 7.72 32.36 1.37
CA THR A 304 8.55 31.15 1.45
C THR A 304 7.90 29.94 0.77
N GLU A 305 6.57 29.92 0.70
CA GLU A 305 5.80 28.88 0.00
C GLU A 305 4.54 29.50 -0.61
N CYS A 306 4.30 29.25 -1.89
CA CYS A 306 3.09 29.72 -2.56
C CYS A 306 1.90 28.78 -2.34
N SER A 307 0.69 29.34 -2.40
CA SER A 307 -0.56 28.58 -2.49
C SER A 307 -0.66 27.87 -3.85
N SER A 308 -1.60 26.92 -3.97
CA SER A 308 -1.85 26.26 -5.26
C SER A 308 -2.18 27.30 -6.36
N ARG A 309 -1.71 27.05 -7.58
CA ARG A 309 -1.76 27.97 -8.73
C ARG A 309 -0.92 29.24 -8.61
N TYR A 310 0.15 29.22 -7.81
CA TYR A 310 1.16 30.27 -7.78
C TYR A 310 2.57 29.66 -7.79
N ALA A 311 3.53 30.37 -8.37
CA ALA A 311 4.95 30.00 -8.36
C ALA A 311 5.80 31.07 -7.67
N LEU A 312 6.79 30.63 -6.88
CA LEU A 312 7.67 31.53 -6.12
C LEU A 312 8.82 32.03 -6.98
N ASN A 313 8.98 33.36 -7.09
CA ASN A 313 10.12 33.97 -7.80
C ASN A 313 11.31 34.26 -6.87
N ASN A 314 12.44 34.67 -7.46
CA ASN A 314 13.66 34.97 -6.71
C ASN A 314 13.54 36.17 -5.76
N ALA A 315 12.52 37.02 -5.93
CA ALA A 315 12.26 38.15 -5.04
C ALA A 315 11.46 37.75 -3.78
N GLY A 316 11.02 36.50 -3.70
CA GLY A 316 10.12 36.04 -2.63
C GLY A 316 8.67 36.46 -2.87
N THR A 317 8.24 36.62 -4.12
CA THR A 317 6.86 36.95 -4.48
C THR A 317 6.21 35.79 -5.22
N CYS A 318 4.95 35.51 -4.91
CA CYS A 318 4.16 34.49 -5.60
C CYS A 318 3.51 35.07 -6.84
N ILE A 319 3.78 34.45 -7.99
CA ILE A 319 3.23 34.84 -9.28
C ILE A 319 2.13 33.87 -9.63
N GLN A 320 0.95 34.40 -9.97
CA GLN A 320 -0.19 33.58 -10.34
C GLN A 320 0.14 32.77 -11.60
N CYS A 321 -0.15 31.46 -11.56
CA CYS A 321 -0.04 30.62 -12.74
C CYS A 321 -0.98 31.11 -13.85
N PRO A 322 -0.64 30.85 -15.13
CA PRO A 322 -1.55 31.12 -16.24
C PRO A 322 -2.93 30.50 -16.03
N TYR A 323 -3.95 31.07 -16.69
CA TYR A 323 -5.31 30.53 -16.63
C TYR A 323 -5.33 29.04 -17.00
N ASN A 324 -6.13 28.24 -16.27
CA ASN A 324 -6.21 26.78 -16.36
C ASN A 324 -4.94 25.98 -16.02
N CYS A 325 -3.90 26.63 -15.49
CA CYS A 325 -2.72 25.94 -14.98
C CYS A 325 -2.85 25.65 -13.47
N GLY A 326 -2.89 24.37 -13.11
CA GLY A 326 -2.87 23.87 -11.75
C GLY A 326 -1.48 23.95 -11.09
N GLU A 327 -0.43 23.72 -11.87
CA GLU A 327 0.97 23.78 -11.43
C GLU A 327 1.86 24.50 -12.45
N CYS A 328 2.54 25.56 -12.01
CA CYS A 328 3.46 26.34 -12.83
C CYS A 328 4.82 26.52 -12.14
N ARG A 329 5.81 26.99 -12.89
CA ARG A 329 7.08 27.49 -12.38
C ARG A 329 7.32 28.90 -12.88
N VAL A 330 8.19 29.65 -12.22
CA VAL A 330 8.61 30.97 -12.71
C VAL A 330 9.44 30.81 -13.97
N ASP A 331 9.22 31.69 -14.93
CA ASP A 331 9.99 31.76 -16.16
C ASP A 331 11.45 32.13 -15.83
N PRO A 332 12.44 31.31 -16.21
CA PRO A 332 13.85 31.59 -15.91
C PRO A 332 14.36 32.87 -16.57
N GLU A 333 13.76 33.31 -17.68
CA GLU A 333 14.15 34.53 -18.40
C GLU A 333 13.36 35.76 -17.92
N ASN A 334 12.17 35.56 -17.33
CA ASN A 334 11.32 36.63 -16.83
C ASN A 334 10.73 36.29 -15.45
N GLN A 335 11.40 36.75 -14.39
CA GLN A 335 10.99 36.54 -12.99
C GLN A 335 9.66 37.20 -12.58
N ASN A 336 8.93 37.85 -13.50
CA ASN A 336 7.58 38.37 -13.31
C ASN A 336 6.50 37.54 -14.02
N ASN A 337 6.90 36.47 -14.70
CA ASN A 337 5.99 35.58 -15.42
C ASN A 337 6.07 34.15 -14.88
N ALA A 338 4.95 33.43 -14.92
CA ALA A 338 4.89 32.01 -14.58
C ALA A 338 4.50 31.21 -15.83
N ILE A 339 5.19 30.11 -16.05
CA ILE A 339 4.97 29.18 -17.17
C ILE A 339 4.40 27.86 -16.64
N CYS A 340 3.39 27.32 -17.32
CA CYS A 340 2.76 26.08 -16.86
C CYS A 340 3.72 24.90 -16.98
N LEU A 341 3.71 24.00 -15.99
CA LEU A 341 4.43 22.74 -16.12
C LEU A 341 3.75 21.87 -17.17
N SER A 342 4.50 21.01 -17.85
CA SER A 342 4.05 20.25 -19.02
C SER A 342 2.91 19.25 -18.76
N LEU A 343 2.56 19.03 -17.49
CA LEU A 343 1.42 18.22 -17.05
C LEU A 343 0.46 19.01 -16.14
N GLY A 344 0.68 20.32 -16.01
CA GLY A 344 0.02 21.18 -15.02
C GLY A 344 -1.34 21.73 -15.46
N CYS A 345 -1.79 21.57 -16.70
CA CYS A 345 -3.09 22.09 -17.13
C CYS A 345 -4.23 21.29 -16.48
N SER A 346 -5.09 21.94 -15.69
CA SER A 346 -6.17 21.28 -14.94
C SER A 346 -7.27 20.69 -15.84
N SER A 347 -7.41 21.25 -17.05
CA SER A 347 -8.27 20.74 -18.11
C SER A 347 -7.84 21.42 -19.42
N GLY A 348 -6.91 20.82 -20.18
CA GLY A 348 -6.44 21.48 -21.40
C GLY A 348 -5.16 20.93 -22.02
N ALA A 349 -4.79 21.57 -23.13
CA ALA A 349 -3.54 21.38 -23.84
C ALA A 349 -2.50 22.39 -23.37
N LEU A 350 -1.25 21.95 -23.21
CA LEU A 350 -0.12 22.88 -23.11
C LEU A 350 0.19 23.43 -24.50
N LYS A 351 0.30 24.74 -24.62
CA LYS A 351 0.77 25.40 -25.85
C LYS A 351 2.28 25.49 -25.83
N ASP A 352 2.93 24.84 -26.80
CA ASP A 352 4.41 24.76 -26.83
C ASP A 352 5.08 26.13 -26.99
N SER A 353 4.41 27.11 -27.60
CA SER A 353 5.03 28.41 -27.91
C SER A 353 5.06 29.41 -26.75
N ASP A 354 4.13 29.32 -25.80
CA ASP A 354 3.99 30.29 -24.69
C ASP A 354 3.70 29.64 -23.33
N PHE A 355 3.71 28.30 -23.25
CA PHE A 355 3.43 27.53 -22.03
C PHE A 355 2.10 27.88 -21.36
N SER A 356 1.14 28.43 -22.12
CA SER A 356 -0.23 28.65 -21.66
C SER A 356 -1.08 27.39 -21.84
N CYS A 357 -2.20 27.30 -21.11
CA CYS A 357 -3.15 26.20 -21.24
C CYS A 357 -4.32 26.61 -22.14
N ASP A 358 -4.51 25.91 -23.25
CA ASP A 358 -5.69 26.04 -24.13
C ASP A 358 -6.63 24.85 -23.90
N SER A 359 -7.87 24.93 -24.40
CA SER A 359 -8.78 23.78 -24.37
C SER A 359 -8.32 22.69 -25.36
N CYS A 360 -8.29 21.43 -24.91
CA CYS A 360 -7.96 20.32 -25.79
C CYS A 360 -9.13 20.03 -26.74
N SER A 361 -8.96 20.24 -28.05
CA SER A 361 -10.01 19.94 -29.03
C SER A 361 -10.12 18.46 -29.39
N ILE A 362 -9.17 17.62 -28.95
CA ILE A 362 -9.17 16.18 -29.21
C ILE A 362 -10.14 15.50 -28.25
N ALA A 363 -11.23 14.95 -28.78
CA ALA A 363 -12.20 14.19 -28.01
C ALA A 363 -11.53 13.03 -27.26
N ASN A 364 -11.92 12.83 -26.00
CA ASN A 364 -11.42 11.77 -25.11
C ASN A 364 -9.91 11.80 -24.83
N CYS A 365 -9.26 12.95 -25.02
CA CYS A 365 -7.88 13.15 -24.60
C CYS A 365 -7.83 13.69 -23.15
N GLU A 366 -7.04 13.04 -22.30
CA GLU A 366 -6.80 13.47 -20.91
C GLU A 366 -5.74 14.58 -20.88
N ILE A 367 -4.67 14.41 -21.66
CA ILE A 367 -3.53 15.32 -21.73
C ILE A 367 -3.12 15.49 -23.19
N CYS A 368 -3.11 16.72 -23.71
CA CYS A 368 -2.61 17.03 -25.05
C CYS A 368 -1.63 18.19 -25.06
N VAL A 369 -0.96 18.36 -26.20
CA VAL A 369 -0.04 19.47 -26.48
C VAL A 369 -0.41 20.11 -27.81
N GLN A 370 -0.31 21.43 -27.92
CA GLN A 370 -0.48 22.16 -29.17
C GLN A 370 0.91 22.37 -29.79
N GLN A 371 1.20 21.65 -30.89
CA GLN A 371 2.51 21.71 -31.55
C GLN A 371 2.67 22.97 -32.40
N ILE A 372 1.61 23.31 -33.15
CA ILE A 372 1.48 24.57 -33.89
C ILE A 372 0.05 25.07 -33.73
N ILE A 373 -0.18 26.36 -33.92
CA ILE A 373 -1.48 27.01 -33.69
C ILE A 373 -2.60 26.22 -34.38
N GLY A 374 -3.55 25.72 -33.58
CA GLY A 374 -4.71 24.94 -34.06
C GLY A 374 -4.47 23.44 -34.27
N ILE A 375 -3.25 22.92 -34.11
CA ILE A 375 -2.96 21.48 -34.21
C ILE A 375 -2.55 20.93 -32.85
N PHE A 376 -3.41 20.06 -32.31
CA PHE A 376 -3.19 19.37 -31.05
C PHE A 376 -2.73 17.94 -31.28
N LYS A 377 -1.91 17.42 -30.38
CA LYS A 377 -1.53 16.01 -30.30
C LYS A 377 -1.82 15.49 -28.90
N CYS A 378 -2.57 14.41 -28.80
CA CYS A 378 -2.81 13.80 -27.50
C CYS A 378 -1.53 13.11 -26.99
N LEU A 379 -1.17 13.36 -25.74
CA LEU A 379 -0.12 12.62 -25.05
C LEU A 379 -0.69 11.40 -24.36
N LYS A 380 -1.83 11.57 -23.67
CA LYS A 380 -2.52 10.55 -22.88
C LYS A 380 -4.04 10.63 -23.10
N CYS A 381 -4.65 9.52 -23.48
CA CYS A 381 -6.10 9.43 -23.65
C CYS A 381 -6.81 9.12 -22.33
N ASN A 382 -8.08 9.51 -22.23
CA ASN A 382 -8.94 9.12 -21.12
C ASN A 382 -9.05 7.60 -21.01
N ARG A 383 -9.33 7.12 -19.80
CA ARG A 383 -9.56 5.68 -19.54
C ARG A 383 -10.65 5.13 -20.47
N GLY A 384 -10.37 3.99 -21.11
CA GLY A 384 -11.22 3.38 -22.14
C GLY A 384 -10.88 3.78 -23.57
N TYR A 385 -9.81 4.56 -23.78
CA TYR A 385 -9.33 4.98 -25.09
C TYR A 385 -7.82 4.75 -25.24
N TYR A 386 -7.36 4.53 -26.47
CA TYR A 386 -5.94 4.47 -26.84
C TYR A 386 -5.59 5.54 -27.87
N LYS A 387 -4.29 5.84 -27.97
CA LYS A 387 -3.77 6.82 -28.91
C LYS A 387 -3.40 6.17 -30.24
N ASP A 388 -3.93 6.68 -31.35
CA ASP A 388 -3.53 6.28 -32.70
C ASP A 388 -2.22 6.95 -33.15
N ASN A 389 -1.72 6.60 -34.33
CA ASN A 389 -0.49 7.19 -34.88
C ASN A 389 -0.60 8.70 -35.19
N SER A 390 -1.82 9.21 -35.35
CA SER A 390 -2.11 10.62 -35.60
C SER A 390 -2.23 11.43 -34.31
N GLY A 391 -2.25 10.77 -33.15
CA GLY A 391 -2.44 11.40 -31.84
C GLY A 391 -3.91 11.59 -31.44
N ASN A 392 -4.86 10.96 -32.11
CA ASN A 392 -6.26 10.92 -31.71
C ASN A 392 -6.52 9.81 -30.70
N CYS A 393 -7.57 9.97 -29.89
CA CYS A 393 -8.00 8.96 -28.93
C CYS A 393 -9.18 8.15 -29.47
N LEU A 394 -8.95 6.88 -29.74
CA LEU A 394 -9.94 5.93 -30.23
C LEU A 394 -10.38 5.00 -29.09
N ALA A 395 -11.64 4.57 -29.12
CA ALA A 395 -12.19 3.72 -28.07
C ALA A 395 -11.49 2.35 -28.05
N CYS A 396 -11.23 1.84 -26.85
CA CYS A 396 -10.76 0.48 -26.66
C CYS A 396 -11.84 -0.55 -27.02
N VAL A 397 -11.41 -1.79 -27.27
CA VAL A 397 -12.30 -2.95 -27.34
C VAL A 397 -13.18 -3.03 -26.08
N ALA A 398 -14.40 -3.55 -26.24
CA ALA A 398 -15.35 -3.66 -25.15
C ALA A 398 -14.72 -4.30 -23.90
N ASN A 399 -15.04 -3.73 -22.73
CA ASN A 399 -14.55 -4.18 -21.42
C ASN A 399 -13.03 -4.06 -21.20
N CYS A 400 -12.35 -3.23 -21.98
CA CYS A 400 -10.94 -2.91 -21.78
C CYS A 400 -10.71 -1.44 -21.39
N PRO A 401 -10.46 -1.10 -20.11
CA PRO A 401 -10.15 0.26 -19.69
C PRO A 401 -8.81 0.79 -20.18
N VAL A 402 -7.84 -0.05 -20.54
CA VAL A 402 -6.56 0.39 -21.10
C VAL A 402 -6.13 -0.58 -22.21
N CYS A 403 -6.01 -0.08 -23.44
CA CYS A 403 -5.67 -0.89 -24.60
C CYS A 403 -4.48 -0.30 -25.36
N LEU A 404 -3.80 -1.15 -26.14
CA LEU A 404 -2.75 -0.73 -27.07
C LEU A 404 -3.35 -0.25 -28.39
N ASN A 405 -4.44 -0.90 -28.81
CA ASN A 405 -5.21 -0.55 -29.99
C ASN A 405 -6.67 -1.04 -29.86
N ASP A 406 -7.43 -0.97 -30.94
CA ASP A 406 -8.83 -1.39 -31.05
C ASP A 406 -9.04 -2.91 -30.88
N GLN A 407 -7.96 -3.70 -30.88
CA GLN A 407 -8.01 -5.17 -30.78
C GLN A 407 -7.39 -5.69 -29.48
N TYR A 408 -6.32 -5.06 -28.98
CA TYR A 408 -5.49 -5.61 -27.91
C TYR A 408 -5.60 -4.81 -26.62
N CYS A 409 -6.14 -5.45 -25.58
CA CYS A 409 -6.07 -4.96 -24.22
C CYS A 409 -4.68 -5.20 -23.61
N ILE A 410 -4.19 -4.32 -22.72
CA ILE A 410 -2.94 -4.60 -21.99
C ILE A 410 -3.15 -5.74 -20.98
N SER A 411 -2.08 -6.43 -20.57
CA SER A 411 -2.13 -7.40 -19.47
C SER A 411 -2.69 -6.73 -18.22
N ASP A 412 -3.69 -7.36 -17.58
CA ASP A 412 -4.49 -6.82 -16.46
C ASP A 412 -5.37 -5.60 -16.77
N GLY A 413 -5.48 -5.23 -18.05
CA GLY A 413 -6.22 -4.07 -18.52
C GLY A 413 -7.73 -4.28 -18.69
N CYS A 414 -8.28 -5.46 -18.42
CA CYS A 414 -9.73 -5.72 -18.55
C CYS A 414 -10.51 -5.16 -17.35
N LYS A 415 -11.79 -4.83 -17.56
CA LYS A 415 -12.71 -4.44 -16.48
C LYS A 415 -12.86 -5.59 -15.48
N GLU A 416 -13.30 -5.26 -14.27
CA GLU A 416 -13.70 -6.26 -13.29
C GLU A 416 -14.73 -7.22 -13.91
N CYS A 417 -14.62 -8.51 -13.59
CA CYS A 417 -15.39 -9.60 -14.21
C CYS A 417 -14.98 -9.97 -15.65
N PHE A 418 -13.86 -9.46 -16.16
CA PHE A 418 -13.32 -9.86 -17.46
C PHE A 418 -11.84 -10.27 -17.36
N ILE A 419 -11.44 -11.25 -18.17
CA ILE A 419 -10.05 -11.70 -18.33
C ILE A 419 -9.61 -11.53 -19.79
N ARG A 420 -8.35 -11.14 -19.98
CA ARG A 420 -7.73 -11.04 -21.29
C ARG A 420 -7.51 -12.43 -21.90
N HIS A 421 -8.11 -12.70 -23.05
CA HIS A 421 -7.80 -13.86 -23.88
C HIS A 421 -6.36 -13.76 -24.40
N ARG A 422 -5.59 -14.85 -24.31
CA ARG A 422 -4.14 -14.80 -24.59
C ARG A 422 -3.79 -14.45 -26.02
N THR A 423 -4.42 -15.13 -26.95
CA THR A 423 -4.06 -15.08 -28.37
C THR A 423 -4.71 -13.87 -29.04
N GLU A 424 -5.95 -13.58 -28.67
CA GLU A 424 -6.73 -12.52 -29.29
C GLU A 424 -6.56 -11.17 -28.58
N GLY A 425 -6.14 -11.14 -27.30
CA GLY A 425 -6.01 -9.91 -26.52
C GLY A 425 -7.34 -9.26 -26.13
N THR A 426 -8.47 -9.88 -26.45
CA THR A 426 -9.84 -9.45 -26.13
C THR A 426 -10.19 -9.74 -24.68
N CYS A 427 -11.14 -9.00 -24.10
CA CYS A 427 -11.62 -9.23 -22.74
C CYS A 427 -12.85 -10.15 -22.74
N LEU A 428 -12.68 -11.38 -22.25
CA LEU A 428 -13.75 -12.37 -22.10
C LEU A 428 -14.34 -12.31 -20.69
N PRO A 429 -15.65 -12.58 -20.52
CA PRO A 429 -16.25 -12.64 -19.19
C PRO A 429 -15.59 -13.74 -18.34
N CYS A 430 -15.41 -13.47 -17.06
CA CYS A 430 -14.94 -14.43 -16.06
C CYS A 430 -15.86 -15.67 -16.05
N PRO A 431 -15.33 -16.90 -16.26
CA PRO A 431 -16.17 -18.11 -16.35
C PRO A 431 -16.75 -18.59 -15.02
N GLY A 432 -16.19 -18.18 -13.87
CA GLY A 432 -16.70 -18.56 -12.55
C GLY A 432 -17.53 -17.46 -11.89
N ASP A 433 -18.57 -17.89 -11.20
CA ASP A 433 -19.37 -16.99 -10.38
C ASP A 433 -18.52 -16.44 -9.22
N GLY A 434 -18.78 -15.20 -8.83
CA GLY A 434 -18.05 -14.57 -7.74
C GLY A 434 -16.59 -14.20 -8.00
N VAL A 435 -16.05 -14.38 -9.21
CA VAL A 435 -14.66 -13.99 -9.52
C VAL A 435 -14.60 -12.59 -10.14
N ALA A 436 -13.83 -11.70 -9.51
CA ALA A 436 -13.57 -10.34 -9.99
C ALA A 436 -12.39 -10.30 -10.97
N ARG A 437 -11.36 -11.13 -10.75
CA ARG A 437 -10.18 -11.23 -11.62
C ARG A 437 -9.61 -12.64 -11.62
N TYR A 438 -9.27 -13.14 -12.81
CA TYR A 438 -8.48 -14.35 -13.03
C TYR A 438 -7.07 -14.00 -13.48
N SER A 439 -6.14 -14.91 -13.25
CA SER A 439 -4.88 -15.02 -13.99
C SER A 439 -4.74 -16.41 -14.58
N TYR A 440 -3.81 -16.59 -15.49
CA TYR A 440 -3.46 -17.93 -15.91
C TYR A 440 -2.40 -18.53 -14.98
N GLN A 441 -2.51 -19.83 -14.71
CA GLN A 441 -1.61 -20.55 -13.80
C GLN A 441 -0.13 -20.44 -14.18
N THR A 442 0.17 -20.53 -15.48
CA THR A 442 1.52 -20.32 -16.05
C THR A 442 1.37 -19.60 -17.38
N PRO A 443 2.40 -18.97 -17.96
CA PRO A 443 2.31 -18.32 -19.27
C PRO A 443 1.83 -19.23 -20.42
N SER A 444 1.95 -20.56 -20.27
CA SER A 444 1.55 -21.57 -21.26
C SER A 444 0.29 -22.37 -20.89
N SER A 445 -0.19 -22.29 -19.64
CA SER A 445 -1.39 -23.04 -19.18
C SER A 445 -2.71 -22.34 -19.52
N ASN A 446 -3.67 -23.05 -20.13
CA ASN A 446 -5.06 -22.57 -20.27
C ASN A 446 -5.88 -22.62 -18.97
N VAL A 447 -5.28 -23.06 -17.86
CA VAL A 447 -5.93 -23.09 -16.53
C VAL A 447 -5.99 -21.67 -15.96
N LEU A 448 -7.20 -21.25 -15.62
CA LEU A 448 -7.46 -19.97 -14.96
C LEU A 448 -7.53 -20.14 -13.45
N ILE A 449 -6.81 -19.28 -12.72
CA ILE A 449 -6.80 -19.23 -11.26
C ILE A 449 -7.38 -17.89 -10.82
N PRO A 450 -8.43 -17.87 -9.98
CA PRO A 450 -8.95 -16.63 -9.40
C PRO A 450 -7.85 -15.92 -8.60
N GLN A 451 -7.66 -14.64 -8.88
CA GLN A 451 -6.76 -13.76 -8.14
C GLN A 451 -7.52 -12.87 -7.17
N ILE A 452 -8.73 -12.45 -7.56
CA ILE A 452 -9.58 -11.55 -6.78
C ILE A 452 -11.02 -12.03 -6.93
N CYS A 453 -11.73 -12.14 -5.80
CA CYS A 453 -13.16 -12.43 -5.77
C CYS A 453 -13.98 -11.14 -5.70
N LYS A 454 -15.22 -11.18 -6.19
CA LYS A 454 -16.18 -10.09 -6.04
C LYS A 454 -16.48 -9.86 -4.56
N ILE A 455 -16.97 -8.67 -4.23
CA ILE A 455 -17.51 -8.38 -2.89
C ILE A 455 -18.54 -9.47 -2.53
N GLY A 456 -18.46 -10.01 -1.30
CA GLY A 456 -19.27 -11.14 -0.85
C GLY A 456 -18.73 -12.52 -1.24
N TYR A 457 -17.50 -12.63 -1.76
CA TYR A 457 -16.84 -13.91 -2.08
C TYR A 457 -15.37 -13.91 -1.61
N ARG A 458 -14.81 -15.11 -1.36
CA ARG A 458 -13.41 -15.33 -0.95
C ARG A 458 -12.79 -16.51 -1.70
N ILE A 459 -11.47 -16.47 -1.91
CA ILE A 459 -10.72 -17.56 -2.55
C ILE A 459 -10.70 -18.79 -1.63
N ASN A 460 -11.17 -19.93 -2.13
CA ASN A 460 -11.01 -21.21 -1.44
C ASN A 460 -9.59 -21.77 -1.60
N LYS A 461 -8.89 -21.91 -0.47
CA LYS A 461 -7.51 -22.42 -0.39
C LYS A 461 -7.44 -23.89 0.06
N SER A 462 -8.51 -24.51 0.57
CA SER A 462 -8.41 -25.75 1.34
C SER A 462 -8.59 -27.04 0.53
N THR A 463 -9.37 -27.05 -0.56
CA THR A 463 -9.71 -28.32 -1.24
C THR A 463 -9.67 -28.27 -2.76
N ASN A 464 -9.61 -27.09 -3.37
CA ASN A 464 -9.37 -26.92 -4.80
C ASN A 464 -8.91 -25.46 -5.05
N PRO A 465 -7.60 -25.19 -5.19
CA PRO A 465 -7.09 -23.84 -5.37
C PRO A 465 -7.54 -23.31 -6.74
N GLY A 466 -8.69 -22.65 -6.80
CA GLY A 466 -9.26 -22.32 -8.11
C GLY A 466 -10.66 -21.72 -8.16
N PHE A 467 -11.39 -21.56 -7.05
CA PHE A 467 -12.71 -20.93 -7.07
C PHE A 467 -12.90 -19.91 -5.95
N CYS A 468 -13.73 -18.90 -6.26
CA CYS A 468 -14.25 -17.97 -5.29
C CYS A 468 -15.51 -18.58 -4.69
N GLU A 469 -15.51 -18.76 -3.38
CA GLU A 469 -16.65 -19.24 -2.62
C GLU A 469 -17.41 -18.05 -2.03
N ARG A 470 -18.74 -18.11 -2.08
CA ARG A 470 -19.58 -17.02 -1.56
C ARG A 470 -19.46 -16.98 -0.04
N CYS A 471 -19.29 -15.79 0.51
CA CYS A 471 -19.52 -15.53 1.93
C CYS A 471 -21.01 -15.73 2.26
N ASP A 472 -21.37 -15.64 3.54
CA ASP A 472 -22.79 -15.61 3.90
C ASP A 472 -23.55 -14.52 3.10
N PRO A 473 -24.80 -14.76 2.63
CA PRO A 473 -25.55 -13.79 1.82
C PRO A 473 -25.65 -12.39 2.43
N ASN A 474 -25.55 -12.28 3.75
CA ASN A 474 -25.65 -11.02 4.48
C ASN A 474 -24.30 -10.38 4.79
N CYS A 475 -23.23 -10.87 4.15
CA CYS A 475 -21.87 -10.46 4.40
C CYS A 475 -21.21 -9.76 3.19
N LYS A 476 -20.51 -8.66 3.44
CA LYS A 476 -19.68 -7.93 2.47
C LYS A 476 -18.32 -8.61 2.26
N LYS A 477 -17.72 -9.13 3.33
CA LYS A 477 -16.41 -9.78 3.33
C LYS A 477 -16.29 -10.82 4.44
N CYS A 478 -15.72 -11.96 4.12
CA CYS A 478 -15.44 -13.04 5.06
C CYS A 478 -13.96 -13.44 4.93
N SER A 479 -13.34 -13.82 6.03
CA SER A 479 -11.95 -14.30 6.14
C SER A 479 -11.89 -15.82 6.23
N VAL A 480 -13.02 -16.48 6.48
CA VAL A 480 -13.23 -17.92 6.43
C VAL A 480 -14.31 -18.18 5.38
N ASN A 481 -14.12 -19.19 4.52
CA ASN A 481 -15.12 -19.52 3.52
C ASN A 481 -16.28 -20.29 4.15
N GLY A 482 -17.48 -20.11 3.63
CA GLY A 482 -18.65 -20.90 3.99
C GLY A 482 -19.90 -20.06 4.19
N ILE A 483 -21.05 -20.72 4.02
CA ILE A 483 -22.33 -20.24 4.52
C ILE A 483 -22.19 -20.04 6.05
N ALA A 484 -22.71 -18.93 6.59
CA ALA A 484 -22.57 -18.49 7.98
C ALA A 484 -21.20 -17.93 8.43
N LYS A 485 -20.24 -17.68 7.52
CA LYS A 485 -18.97 -16.99 7.89
C LYS A 485 -18.95 -15.56 7.37
N CYS A 486 -18.85 -14.60 8.28
CA CYS A 486 -18.68 -13.18 8.01
C CYS A 486 -17.61 -12.59 8.93
N ASP A 487 -16.87 -11.57 8.48
CA ASP A 487 -15.93 -10.89 9.36
C ASP A 487 -16.65 -9.83 10.20
N ASP A 488 -16.10 -9.51 11.36
CA ASP A 488 -16.63 -8.45 12.21
C ASP A 488 -16.75 -7.13 11.44
N GLN A 489 -17.86 -6.42 11.64
CA GLN A 489 -18.25 -5.19 10.94
C GLN A 489 -18.40 -5.30 9.41
N GLN A 490 -18.31 -6.51 8.83
CA GLN A 490 -18.49 -6.73 7.40
C GLN A 490 -19.92 -7.16 7.03
N CYS A 491 -20.87 -7.06 7.95
CA CYS A 491 -22.28 -7.32 7.64
C CYS A 491 -22.89 -6.26 6.69
N ASN A 492 -23.86 -6.70 5.91
CA ASN A 492 -24.72 -5.81 5.15
C ASN A 492 -25.57 -4.95 6.10
N SER A 493 -26.01 -3.78 5.61
CA SER A 493 -26.88 -2.91 6.41
C SER A 493 -28.16 -3.66 6.79
N GLY A 494 -28.53 -3.63 8.08
CA GLY A 494 -29.67 -4.37 8.63
C GLY A 494 -29.33 -5.73 9.24
N TYR A 495 -28.06 -6.15 9.19
CA TYR A 495 -27.59 -7.41 9.79
C TYR A 495 -26.49 -7.11 10.83
N PHE A 496 -26.40 -7.95 11.87
CA PHE A 496 -25.35 -7.90 12.88
C PHE A 496 -24.52 -9.18 12.84
N TYR A 497 -23.25 -9.07 13.21
CA TYR A 497 -22.36 -10.22 13.33
C TYR A 497 -22.68 -10.96 14.63
N ASP A 498 -22.99 -12.26 14.54
CA ASP A 498 -23.18 -13.14 15.70
C ASP A 498 -21.88 -13.92 15.96
N PRO A 499 -21.16 -13.65 17.06
CA PRO A 499 -19.88 -14.30 17.33
C PRO A 499 -20.01 -15.74 17.86
N ILE A 500 -21.22 -16.31 18.01
CA ILE A 500 -21.48 -17.53 18.82
C ILE A 500 -21.40 -18.86 18.02
N GLU A 501 -20.98 -18.88 16.74
CA GLU A 501 -20.82 -20.13 15.93
C GLU A 501 -19.39 -20.57 15.56
#